data_AF-A0A658QV22-F1
#
_entry.id   AF-A0A658QV22-F1
#
_cell.length_a   1.000
_cell.length_b   1.000
_cell.length_c   1.000
_cell.angle_alpha   90.00
_cell.angle_beta   90.00
_cell.angle_gamma   90.00
#
_symmetry.space_group_name_H-M   'P 1'
#
loop_
_entity.id
_entity.type
_entity.pdbx_description
1 polymer ?
#
loop_
_entity_poly.entity_id
_entity_poly.type
_entity_poly.pdbx_seq_one_letter_code
_entity_poly.pdbx_strand_id
1 'polypeptide(L)' 'MAAHSPYSVVSYSEDTRVFLVHAIEPAAIAPLLAGKLELPIAPEEFDNKLDDEFARRLSVAMLNLIALGQP' A
#
# COMPACT_ATOMS: atom_id res chain seq x y z
N MET A 1 16.94 6.77 17.71
CA MET A 1 16.13 6.85 16.47
C MET A 1 14.84 7.55 16.83
N ALA A 2 14.46 8.61 16.13
CA ALA A 2 13.23 9.33 16.42
C ALA A 2 12.04 8.37 16.30
N ALA A 3 11.11 8.41 17.26
CA ALA A 3 9.89 7.61 17.23
C ALA A 3 8.98 8.20 16.15
N HIS A 4 9.01 7.59 14.98
CA HIS A 4 8.16 7.95 13.87
C HIS A 4 6.79 7.28 14.03
N SER A 5 5.71 8.04 13.85
CA SER A 5 4.35 7.49 13.77
C SER A 5 4.22 6.56 12.56
N PRO A 6 3.29 5.59 12.57
CA PRO A 6 3.04 4.73 11.42
C PRO A 6 2.77 5.58 10.18
N TYR A 7 3.50 5.30 9.11
CA TYR A 7 3.35 5.97 7.83
C TYR A 7 2.81 4.98 6.80
N SER A 8 1.93 5.44 5.93
CA SER A 8 1.49 4.64 4.79
C SER A 8 1.12 5.56 3.63
N VAL A 9 1.59 5.22 2.43
CA VAL A 9 0.89 5.26 1.13
C VAL A 9 1.93 5.05 0.02
N VAL A 10 1.66 4.12 -0.90
CA VAL A 10 2.35 4.07 -2.20
C VAL A 10 1.39 4.60 -3.26
N SER A 11 1.83 5.55 -4.08
CA SER A 11 1.08 6.03 -5.25
C SER A 11 1.80 5.64 -6.54
N TYR A 12 1.05 5.35 -7.60
CA TYR A 12 1.59 5.24 -8.94
C TYR A 12 1.39 6.57 -9.68
N SER A 13 2.48 7.15 -10.20
CA SER A 13 2.41 8.33 -11.07
C SER A 13 2.27 7.87 -12.52
N GLU A 14 1.15 8.19 -13.16
CA GLU A 14 0.95 7.83 -14.58
C GLU A 14 1.90 8.60 -15.50
N ASP A 15 2.16 9.87 -15.19
CA ASP A 15 3.04 10.74 -15.98
C ASP A 15 4.47 10.22 -16.06
N THR A 16 4.98 9.74 -14.93
CA THR A 16 6.39 9.28 -14.81
C THR A 16 6.52 7.76 -14.81
N ARG A 17 5.40 7.04 -14.71
CA ARG A 17 5.32 5.57 -14.62
C ARG A 17 6.13 4.99 -13.46
N VAL A 18 6.22 5.71 -12.34
CA VAL A 18 6.96 5.27 -11.15
C VAL A 18 6.06 5.07 -9.95
N PHE A 19 6.49 4.18 -9.06
CA PHE A 19 5.92 4.05 -7.72
C PHE A 19 6.61 5.03 -6.77
N LEU A 20 5.81 5.78 -6.03
CA LEU A 20 6.27 6.73 -5.02
C LEU A 20 5.80 6.26 -3.65
N VAL A 21 6.72 6.21 -2.69
CA VAL A 21 6.41 5.89 -1.29
C VAL A 21 6.33 7.19 -0.52
N HIS A 22 5.21 7.41 0.17
CA HIS A 22 4.93 8.63 0.92
C HIS A 22 4.81 8.34 2.41
N ALA A 23 5.32 9.26 3.22
CA ALA A 23 5.10 9.26 4.65
C ALA A 23 3.91 10.16 4.99
N ILE A 24 2.72 9.56 5.13
CA ILE A 24 1.47 10.29 5.42
C ILE A 24 0.91 9.81 6.76
N GLU A 25 0.38 10.75 7.54
CA GLU A 25 -0.30 10.46 8.80
C GLU A 25 -1.62 9.68 8.56
N PRO A 26 -1.92 8.63 9.36
CA PRO A 26 -3.14 7.84 9.19
C PRO A 26 -4.44 8.66 9.24
N ALA A 27 -4.48 9.68 10.10
CA ALA A 27 -5.64 10.56 10.24
C ALA A 27 -5.94 11.35 8.96
N ALA A 28 -4.91 11.68 8.17
CA ALA A 28 -5.08 12.40 6.91
C ALA A 28 -5.63 11.50 5.79
N ILE A 29 -5.33 10.19 5.81
CA ILE A 29 -5.78 9.24 4.77
C ILE A 29 -7.13 8.59 5.09
N ALA A 30 -7.47 8.43 6.38
CA ALA A 30 -8.71 7.80 6.82
C ALA A 30 -9.98 8.26 6.07
N PRO A 31 -10.24 9.56 5.86
CA PRO A 31 -11.42 9.98 5.10
C PRO A 31 -11.38 9.60 3.61
N LEU A 32 -10.19 9.41 3.02
CA LEU A 32 -10.02 9.02 1.62
C LEU A 32 -10.29 7.53 1.38
N LEU A 33 -10.09 6.70 2.41
CA LEU A 33 -10.28 5.25 2.35
C LEU A 33 -11.75 4.83 2.51
N ALA A 34 -12.60 5.69 3.08
CA ALA A 34 -13.99 5.37 3.34
C ALA A 34 -14.75 4.97 2.06
N GLY A 35 -15.29 3.75 2.05
CA GLY A 35 -16.07 3.20 0.93
C GLY A 35 -15.25 2.89 -0.32
N LYS A 36 -13.92 2.82 -0.22
CA LYS A 36 -13.04 2.39 -1.32
C LYS A 36 -12.89 0.88 -1.34
N LEU A 37 -12.47 0.37 -2.50
CA LEU A 37 -12.13 -1.04 -2.65
C LEU A 37 -10.89 -1.35 -1.79
N GLU A 38 -11.02 -2.36 -0.94
CA GLU A 38 -9.93 -2.84 -0.09
C GLU A 38 -9.55 -4.26 -0.51
N LEU A 39 -8.24 -4.51 -0.64
CA LEU A 39 -7.67 -5.84 -0.78
C LEU A 39 -6.80 -6.10 0.45
N PRO A 40 -7.36 -6.65 1.53
CA PRO A 40 -6.60 -6.86 2.75
C PRO A 40 -5.51 -7.92 2.54
N ILE A 41 -4.33 -7.65 3.08
CA ILE A 41 -3.23 -8.61 3.19
C ILE A 41 -2.82 -8.60 4.66
N ALA A 42 -3.27 -9.61 5.40
CA ALA A 42 -3.04 -9.66 6.83
C ALA A 42 -1.63 -10.21 7.11
N PRO A 43 -0.78 -9.52 7.90
CA PRO A 43 0.52 -10.06 8.30
C PRO A 43 0.44 -11.42 9.00
N GLU A 44 -0.68 -11.72 9.67
CA GLU A 44 -0.94 -13.00 10.33
C GLU A 44 -0.89 -14.20 9.38
N GLU A 45 -1.20 -14.00 8.09
CA GLU A 45 -1.09 -15.01 7.03
C GLU A 45 0.38 -15.36 6.70
N PHE A 46 1.33 -14.57 7.21
CA PHE A 46 2.78 -14.64 6.92
C PHE A 46 3.61 -14.70 8.21
N ASP A 47 3.11 -15.35 9.27
CA ASP A 47 3.75 -15.41 10.59
C ASP A 47 4.07 -14.04 11.21
N ASN A 48 3.35 -12.98 10.81
CA ASN A 48 3.66 -11.58 11.13
C ASN A 48 5.06 -11.13 10.68
N LYS A 49 5.63 -11.77 9.67
CA LYS A 49 6.90 -11.39 9.06
C LYS A 49 6.67 -10.59 7.80
N LEU A 50 7.37 -9.47 7.69
CA LEU A 50 7.43 -8.67 6.47
C LEU A 50 8.61 -9.18 5.63
N ASP A 51 8.52 -10.43 5.19
CA ASP A 51 9.55 -11.10 4.39
C ASP A 51 9.27 -11.02 2.88
N ASP A 52 10.10 -11.71 2.09
CA ASP A 52 10.00 -11.70 0.62
C ASP A 52 8.64 -12.20 0.11
N GLU A 53 8.00 -13.14 0.82
CA GLU A 53 6.69 -13.67 0.43
C GLU A 53 5.58 -12.66 0.72
N PHE A 54 5.63 -11.99 1.87
CA PHE A 54 4.75 -10.85 2.16
C PHE A 54 4.92 -9.74 1.11
N ALA A 55 6.16 -9.35 0.82
CA ALA A 55 6.48 -8.32 -0.17
C ALA A 55 5.98 -8.69 -1.57
N ARG A 56 6.10 -9.96 -1.96
CA ARG A 56 5.58 -10.48 -3.22
C ARG A 56 4.05 -10.38 -3.28
N ARG A 57 3.34 -10.80 -2.23
CA ARG A 57 1.88 -10.76 -2.19
C ARG A 57 1.35 -9.33 -2.24
N LEU A 58 1.97 -8.43 -1.46
CA LEU A 58 1.68 -7.00 -1.46
C LEU A 58 1.84 -6.40 -2.86
N SER A 59 2.98 -6.67 -3.50
CA SER A 59 3.29 -6.14 -4.82
C SER A 59 2.30 -6.62 -5.89
N VAL A 60 1.92 -7.91 -5.88
CA VAL A 60 0.92 -8.46 -6.80
C VAL A 60 -0.45 -7.79 -6.63
N ALA A 61 -0.90 -7.57 -5.39
CA ALA A 61 -2.17 -6.90 -5.15
C ALA A 61 -2.18 -5.45 -5.66
N MET A 62 -1.09 -4.71 -5.42
CA MET A 62 -0.94 -3.34 -5.92
C MET A 62 -0.94 -3.28 -7.45
N LEU A 63 -0.21 -4.18 -8.11
CA LEU A 63 -0.15 -4.23 -9.58
C LEU A 63 -1.50 -4.58 -10.20
N ASN A 64 -2.24 -5.51 -9.60
CA ASN A 64 -3.59 -5.84 -10.06
C ASN A 64 -4.55 -4.66 -9.93
N LEU A 65 -4.50 -3.90 -8.84
CA LEU A 65 -5.35 -2.71 -8.67
C LEU A 65 -5.04 -1.62 -9.71
N ILE A 66 -3.77 -1.40 -10.03
CA ILE A 66 -3.37 -0.44 -11.07
C ILE A 66 -3.86 -0.93 -12.44
N ALA A 67 -3.68 -2.22 -12.76
CA ALA A 67 -4.15 -2.80 -14.02
C ALA A 67 -5.68 -2.70 -14.18
N LEU A 68 -6.47 -2.78 -13.09
CA LEU A 68 -7.92 -2.56 -13.16
C LEU A 68 -8.30 -1.13 -13.56
N GLY A 69 -7.44 -0.15 -13.28
CA GLY A 69 -7.64 1.25 -13.65
C GLY A 69 -7.11 1.62 -15.04
N GLN A 70 -6.32 0.74 -15.67
CA GLN A 70 -5.66 0.96 -16.95
C GLN A 70 -6.09 -0.12 -17.96
N PRO A 71 -7.07 0.14 -18.85
CA PRO A 71 -7.52 -0.82 -19.85
C PRO A 71 -6.45 -1.17 -20.89
#